data_AF-A0A2N4Z0N2-F1
#
_entry.id   AF-A0A2N4Z0N2-F1
#
_cell.length_a   1.000
_cell.length_b   1.000
_cell.length_c   1.000
_cell.angle_alpha   90.00
_cell.angle_beta   90.00
_cell.angle_gamma   90.00
#
_symmetry.space_group_name_H-M   'P 1'
#
loop_
_entity.id
_entity.type
_entity.pdbx_description
1 polymer ?
#
loop_
_entity_poly.entity_id
_entity_poly.type
_entity_poly.pdbx_seq_one_letter_code
_entity_poly.pdbx_strand_id
1 'polypeptide(L)'
;MGFWIFVIALTVIWLLFSKKKKSPPPKVNSKIITKINHSSQHKSFNQPASSVTDMHSQASDDDELATFSFVNGQAVEYSASRQPSRESAAHSNTTPARWVKPGESITIQNVVINHGYFYFGGRLKTHSSGEYGYLYNDGSDASLVNDAFPIEPGSRHYYDESLGYWPSFATLTPRCRGAYLDWLASDRSDANCPVGYVFIYFYGLERRILADGTQEAISDDEFKALFEEISRLRTVFQASGSFRHYATQLLEMMIILRPKLLSIHTENEYFSSRSSLLFRLNLATVVEKGQPVCADLALAWIHYFPDYTLRTPARRCHADFSALFKQRYTQKYGDGIVVKPNKTRLYLSYTPASGTLRELHVKKQMDLPDPSVLKATVQKLIP
;
A
#
# COMPACT_ATOMS: atom_id res chain seq x y z
N MET A 1 -18.56 -62.61 5.22
CA MET A 1 -18.65 -61.66 6.35
C MET A 1 -17.98 -60.30 6.11
N GLY A 2 -16.91 -60.18 5.31
CA GLY A 2 -16.20 -58.89 5.13
C GLY A 2 -16.90 -57.83 4.27
N PHE A 3 -17.74 -58.21 3.31
CA PHE A 3 -18.38 -57.26 2.38
C PHE A 3 -19.42 -56.36 3.07
N TRP A 4 -20.22 -56.93 3.98
CA TRP A 4 -21.24 -56.19 4.72
C TRP A 4 -20.65 -55.22 5.74
N ILE A 5 -19.50 -55.54 6.33
CA ILE A 5 -18.78 -54.65 7.26
C ILE A 5 -18.26 -53.41 6.51
N PHE A 6 -17.80 -53.58 5.27
CA PHE A 6 -17.30 -52.48 4.45
C PHE A 6 -18.41 -51.52 4.01
N VAL A 7 -19.59 -52.05 3.67
CA VAL A 7 -20.76 -51.25 3.32
C VAL A 7 -21.28 -50.45 4.52
N ILE A 8 -21.31 -51.05 5.71
CA ILE A 8 -21.71 -50.35 6.95
C ILE A 8 -20.69 -49.27 7.34
N ALA A 9 -19.39 -49.51 7.15
CA ALA A 9 -18.37 -48.50 7.40
C ALA A 9 -18.50 -47.29 6.46
N LEU A 10 -18.78 -47.51 5.18
CA LEU A 10 -18.98 -46.45 4.20
C LEU A 10 -20.24 -45.62 4.45
N THR A 11 -21.35 -46.25 4.88
CA THR A 11 -22.59 -45.52 5.21
C THR A 11 -22.44 -44.67 6.47
N VAL A 12 -21.70 -45.14 7.48
CA VAL A 12 -21.39 -44.36 8.69
C VAL A 12 -20.48 -43.17 8.36
N ILE A 13 -19.45 -43.35 7.52
CA ILE A 13 -18.59 -42.25 7.07
C ILE A 13 -19.40 -41.22 6.28
N TRP A 14 -20.26 -41.66 5.36
CA TRP A 14 -21.10 -40.75 4.57
C TRP A 14 -22.10 -39.98 5.46
N LEU A 15 -22.69 -40.61 6.49
CA LEU A 15 -23.56 -39.95 7.46
C LEU A 15 -22.82 -38.93 8.35
N LEU A 16 -21.55 -39.17 8.68
CA LEU A 16 -20.72 -38.25 9.45
C LEU A 16 -20.28 -37.01 8.66
N PHE A 17 -20.15 -37.12 7.33
CA PHE A 17 -19.75 -36.02 6.46
C PHE A 17 -20.91 -35.27 5.78
N SER A 18 -22.10 -35.87 5.67
CA SER A 18 -23.28 -35.23 5.06
C SER A 18 -24.00 -34.23 5.97
N LYS A 19 -23.74 -34.22 7.29
CA LYS A 19 -24.37 -33.30 8.26
C LYS A 19 -23.61 -32.01 8.56
N LYS A 20 -22.56 -31.66 7.80
CA LYS A 20 -21.89 -30.34 7.92
C LYS A 20 -22.13 -29.45 6.69
N LYS A 21 -23.37 -29.01 6.50
CA LYS A 21 -23.63 -27.77 5.74
C LYS A 21 -23.27 -26.60 6.65
N LYS A 22 -22.19 -25.89 6.32
CA LYS A 22 -21.79 -24.64 6.99
C LYS A 22 -22.74 -23.52 6.57
N SER A 23 -23.40 -22.92 7.54
CA SER A 23 -24.14 -21.66 7.40
C SER A 23 -23.18 -20.53 6.98
N PRO A 24 -23.64 -19.52 6.21
CA PRO A 24 -22.84 -18.35 5.89
C PRO A 24 -22.53 -17.54 7.17
N PRO A 25 -21.38 -16.84 7.24
CA PRO A 25 -21.01 -16.07 8.41
C PRO A 25 -21.94 -14.84 8.59
N PRO A 26 -22.26 -14.45 9.83
CA PRO A 26 -23.06 -13.26 10.10
C PRO A 26 -22.27 -11.98 9.78
N LYS A 27 -22.96 -10.99 9.20
CA LYS A 27 -22.46 -9.62 9.03
C LYS A 27 -22.15 -9.03 10.41
N VAL A 28 -20.88 -8.74 10.68
CA VAL A 28 -20.47 -7.99 11.87
C VAL A 28 -20.55 -6.50 11.55
N ASN A 29 -21.58 -5.85 12.09
CA ASN A 29 -21.65 -4.40 12.25
C ASN A 29 -20.61 -3.97 13.29
N SER A 30 -19.46 -3.44 12.88
CA SER A 30 -18.50 -2.82 13.78
C SER A 30 -18.90 -1.36 14.08
N LYS A 31 -19.82 -1.18 15.03
CA LYS A 31 -19.94 0.07 15.82
C LYS A 31 -19.45 -0.20 17.24
N ILE A 32 -18.14 -0.04 17.46
CA ILE A 32 -17.54 0.24 18.79
C ILE A 32 -16.40 1.23 18.52
N ILE A 33 -16.67 2.53 18.65
CA ILE A 33 -16.27 3.38 19.78
C ILE A 33 -14.76 3.28 20.06
N THR A 34 -13.99 4.17 19.45
CA THR A 34 -12.72 4.62 20.04
C THR A 34 -12.95 6.05 20.54
N LYS A 35 -12.80 6.22 21.86
CA LYS A 35 -12.82 7.50 22.55
C LYS A 35 -11.72 8.39 21.98
N ILE A 36 -12.09 9.51 21.37
CA ILE A 36 -11.20 10.66 21.20
C ILE A 36 -11.77 11.75 22.12
N ASN A 37 -11.00 12.10 23.14
CA ASN A 37 -11.20 13.30 23.93
C ASN A 37 -10.93 14.51 23.03
N HIS A 38 -11.97 15.24 22.67
CA HIS A 38 -11.84 16.66 22.36
C HIS A 38 -12.84 17.42 23.22
N SER A 39 -12.29 18.17 24.16
CA SER A 39 -12.99 19.21 24.90
C SER A 39 -13.28 20.38 23.96
N SER A 40 -14.54 20.61 23.66
CA SER A 40 -15.03 21.95 23.36
C SER A 40 -16.54 21.97 23.61
N GLN A 41 -16.91 22.78 24.61
CA GLN A 41 -18.26 23.14 24.98
C GLN A 41 -19.05 23.56 23.75
N HIS A 42 -20.31 23.11 23.60
CA HIS A 42 -21.43 24.00 23.27
C HIS A 42 -22.78 23.28 23.51
N LYS A 43 -23.74 24.09 23.98
CA LYS A 43 -25.01 23.79 24.64
C LYS A 43 -26.03 22.95 23.85
N SER A 44 -26.93 22.32 24.62
CA SER A 44 -28.13 21.55 24.25
C SER A 44 -29.15 22.32 23.41
N PHE A 45 -30.04 21.60 22.70
CA PHE A 45 -31.49 21.55 23.02
C PHE A 45 -32.25 20.52 22.16
N ASN A 46 -32.94 19.61 22.87
CA ASN A 46 -34.22 18.91 22.61
C ASN A 46 -34.54 18.16 21.30
N GLN A 47 -34.83 16.85 21.49
CA GLN A 47 -35.81 16.06 20.73
C GLN A 47 -37.25 16.57 20.96
N PRO A 48 -38.20 16.15 20.11
CA PRO A 48 -39.16 15.16 20.61
C PRO A 48 -39.43 14.00 19.64
N ALA A 49 -39.91 12.92 20.25
CA ALA A 49 -40.30 11.66 19.67
C ALA A 49 -41.74 11.69 19.11
N SER A 50 -42.02 10.82 18.13
CA SER A 50 -43.31 10.14 18.04
C SER A 50 -43.21 8.90 17.14
N SER A 51 -43.90 7.88 17.59
CA SER A 51 -43.89 6.46 17.26
C SER A 51 -45.04 6.02 16.32
N VAL A 52 -45.04 4.73 15.96
CA VAL A 52 -46.18 3.87 15.50
C VAL A 52 -46.46 3.92 13.98
N THR A 53 -46.74 2.87 13.19
CA THR A 53 -46.72 1.37 13.26
C THR A 53 -46.95 0.83 11.83
N ASP A 54 -46.56 -0.44 11.60
CA ASP A 54 -46.71 -1.30 10.42
C ASP A 54 -48.09 -1.34 9.71
N MET A 55 -48.11 -1.51 8.38
CA MET A 55 -48.59 -2.75 7.71
C MET A 55 -48.47 -2.74 6.17
N HIS A 56 -48.20 -3.93 5.64
CA HIS A 56 -48.12 -4.43 4.26
C HIS A 56 -48.97 -3.80 3.14
N SER A 57 -48.35 -3.69 1.94
CA SER A 57 -48.79 -4.39 0.70
C SER A 57 -47.74 -4.29 -0.42
N GLN A 58 -47.66 -5.32 -1.24
CA GLN A 58 -46.88 -5.36 -2.49
C GLN A 58 -47.66 -4.69 -3.64
N ALA A 59 -46.97 -3.99 -4.54
CA ALA A 59 -47.05 -4.17 -6.00
C ALA A 59 -46.22 -3.09 -6.73
N SER A 60 -45.80 -3.45 -7.93
CA SER A 60 -45.01 -2.72 -8.93
C SER A 60 -45.72 -1.51 -9.53
N ASP A 61 -45.00 -0.44 -9.82
CA ASP A 61 -44.68 0.08 -11.16
C ASP A 61 -44.26 1.56 -11.11
N ASP A 62 -43.55 1.97 -12.15
CA ASP A 62 -42.86 3.24 -12.34
C ASP A 62 -43.71 4.49 -12.04
N ASP A 63 -43.20 5.37 -11.17
CA ASP A 63 -43.55 6.79 -11.16
C ASP A 63 -42.31 7.62 -10.78
N GLU A 64 -41.93 8.50 -11.71
CA GLU A 64 -40.91 9.53 -11.59
C GLU A 64 -41.29 10.54 -10.48
N LEU A 65 -40.77 10.33 -9.26
CA LEU A 65 -41.07 11.19 -8.12
C LEU A 65 -40.32 12.53 -8.21
N ALA A 66 -41.00 13.58 -8.69
CA ALA A 66 -40.58 14.95 -8.51
C ALA A 66 -40.58 15.32 -7.01
N THR A 67 -39.41 15.64 -6.45
CA THR A 67 -39.27 16.08 -5.06
C THR A 67 -39.50 17.58 -4.97
N PHE A 68 -40.63 18.01 -4.41
CA PHE A 68 -40.84 19.40 -4.01
C PHE A 68 -40.48 19.59 -2.54
N SER A 69 -39.74 20.66 -2.23
CA SER A 69 -39.45 21.07 -0.85
C SER A 69 -40.09 22.43 -0.60
N PHE A 70 -40.93 22.53 0.42
CA PHE A 70 -41.53 23.80 0.83
C PHE A 70 -40.59 24.55 1.78
N VAL A 71 -40.25 25.79 1.42
CA VAL A 71 -39.61 26.75 2.34
C VAL A 71 -40.57 27.92 2.51
N ASN A 72 -41.00 28.18 3.75
CA ASN A 72 -41.92 29.27 4.12
C ASN A 72 -43.24 29.35 3.32
N GLY A 73 -43.86 28.22 3.00
CA GLY A 73 -45.26 28.18 2.57
C GLY A 73 -45.56 28.69 1.15
N GLN A 74 -44.57 28.85 0.28
CA GLN A 74 -44.79 29.09 -1.16
C GLN A 74 -44.11 28.00 -2.01
N ALA A 75 -44.83 27.52 -3.03
CA ALA A 75 -44.28 26.62 -4.04
C ALA A 75 -43.41 27.42 -5.02
N VAL A 76 -42.15 27.03 -5.18
CA VAL A 76 -41.23 27.61 -6.17
C VAL A 76 -40.98 26.57 -7.26
N GLU A 77 -41.39 26.88 -8.48
CA GLU A 77 -41.20 26.04 -9.67
C GLU A 77 -39.78 26.27 -10.23
N TYR A 78 -38.91 25.26 -10.14
CA TYR A 78 -37.57 25.34 -10.71
C TYR A 78 -37.61 24.82 -12.15
N SER A 79 -37.86 25.71 -13.12
CA SER A 79 -37.68 25.37 -14.52
C SER A 79 -36.20 25.14 -14.81
N ALA A 80 -35.80 23.87 -14.93
CA ALA A 80 -34.49 23.48 -15.42
C ALA A 80 -34.39 23.82 -16.92
N SER A 81 -34.06 25.08 -17.23
CA SER A 81 -33.45 25.41 -18.52
C SER A 81 -32.08 24.71 -18.56
N ARG A 82 -32.04 23.54 -19.21
CA ARG A 82 -30.77 22.92 -19.65
C ARG A 82 -30.16 23.84 -20.70
N GLN A 83 -29.47 24.89 -20.26
CA GLN A 83 -28.32 25.34 -21.02
C GLN A 83 -27.27 24.22 -20.91
N PRO A 84 -26.73 23.71 -22.03
CA PRO A 84 -25.64 22.76 -21.95
C PRO A 84 -24.49 23.44 -21.21
N SER A 85 -24.18 22.95 -20.00
CA SER A 85 -23.00 23.35 -19.27
C SER A 85 -21.79 23.12 -20.18
N ARG A 86 -20.86 24.07 -20.15
CA ARG A 86 -19.57 24.07 -20.87
C ARG A 86 -18.62 22.97 -20.34
N GLU A 87 -19.11 21.77 -20.09
CA GLU A 87 -18.37 20.62 -19.56
C GLU A 87 -17.97 19.60 -20.65
N SER A 88 -18.41 19.77 -21.90
CA SER A 88 -18.08 18.81 -22.99
C SER A 88 -16.86 19.18 -23.85
N ALA A 89 -16.06 20.18 -23.44
CA ALA A 89 -14.86 20.60 -24.19
C ALA A 89 -13.53 20.29 -23.46
N ALA A 90 -13.51 19.32 -22.54
CA ALA A 90 -12.26 18.68 -22.17
C ALA A 90 -11.74 17.95 -23.42
N HIS A 91 -10.83 18.58 -24.15
CA HIS A 91 -10.08 17.92 -25.21
C HIS A 91 -9.45 16.68 -24.59
N SER A 92 -9.97 15.49 -24.91
CA SER A 92 -9.40 14.25 -24.39
C SER A 92 -7.99 14.14 -24.97
N ASN A 93 -6.99 14.57 -24.21
CA ASN A 93 -5.60 14.30 -24.55
C ASN A 93 -5.47 12.78 -24.54
N THR A 94 -5.44 12.17 -25.73
CA THR A 94 -5.28 10.72 -25.91
C THR A 94 -3.83 10.35 -26.23
N THR A 95 -2.93 11.35 -26.22
CA THR A 95 -1.52 11.11 -26.49
C THR A 95 -0.97 10.12 -25.47
N PRO A 96 -0.19 9.11 -25.91
CA PRO A 96 0.48 8.20 -25.00
C PRO A 96 1.37 9.00 -24.04
N ALA A 97 1.20 8.75 -22.75
CA ALA A 97 2.07 9.33 -21.74
C ALA A 97 3.49 8.81 -21.90
N ARG A 98 4.46 9.67 -21.56
CA ARG A 98 5.88 9.34 -21.57
C ARG A 98 6.50 9.56 -20.21
N TRP A 99 7.57 8.83 -19.96
CA TRP A 99 8.47 9.10 -18.84
C TRP A 99 9.25 10.38 -19.10
N VAL A 100 9.15 11.36 -18.20
CA VAL A 100 9.99 12.57 -18.20
C VAL A 100 11.30 12.19 -17.53
N LYS A 101 12.38 12.19 -18.31
CA LYS A 101 13.67 11.62 -17.88
C LYS A 101 14.29 12.42 -16.74
N PRO A 102 15.16 11.81 -15.91
CA PRO A 102 15.93 12.53 -14.92
C PRO A 102 16.64 13.75 -15.51
N GLY A 103 16.45 14.92 -14.90
CA GLY A 103 17.04 16.18 -15.35
C GLY A 103 16.41 16.81 -16.61
N GLU A 104 15.38 16.19 -17.18
CA GLU A 104 14.59 16.79 -18.26
C GLU A 104 13.67 17.87 -17.68
N SER A 105 13.66 19.05 -18.33
CA SER A 105 12.76 20.15 -17.99
C SER A 105 11.50 20.13 -18.85
N ILE A 106 10.34 20.31 -18.22
CA ILE A 106 9.05 20.45 -18.89
C ILE A 106 8.24 21.56 -18.24
N THR A 107 7.48 22.29 -19.06
CA THR A 107 6.53 23.29 -18.59
C THR A 107 5.12 22.72 -18.68
N ILE A 108 4.40 22.70 -17.56
CA ILE A 108 2.99 22.31 -17.49
C ILE A 108 2.21 23.56 -17.08
N GLN A 109 1.37 24.07 -17.98
CA GLN A 109 0.76 25.40 -17.85
C GLN A 109 1.84 26.48 -17.64
N ASN A 110 1.93 27.08 -16.45
CA ASN A 110 2.91 28.11 -16.10
C ASN A 110 3.95 27.63 -15.06
N VAL A 111 4.04 26.31 -14.83
CA VAL A 111 4.96 25.71 -13.85
C VAL A 111 6.08 25.00 -14.59
N VAL A 112 7.32 25.42 -14.33
CA VAL A 112 8.54 24.79 -14.89
C VAL A 112 9.05 23.73 -13.92
N ILE A 113 9.11 22.48 -14.37
CA ILE A 113 9.61 21.34 -13.59
C ILE A 113 10.93 20.90 -14.20
N ASN A 114 12.03 20.98 -13.45
CA ASN A 114 13.39 20.78 -13.98
C ASN A 114 14.00 19.39 -13.72
N HIS A 115 13.37 18.56 -12.88
CA HIS A 115 14.02 17.35 -12.35
C HIS A 115 13.52 16.04 -12.98
N GLY A 116 12.43 16.05 -13.75
CA GLY A 116 11.82 14.83 -14.31
C GLY A 116 11.34 13.84 -13.24
N TYR A 117 11.45 12.54 -13.51
CA TYR A 117 11.02 11.40 -12.66
C TYR A 117 9.49 11.21 -12.52
N PHE A 118 8.73 11.54 -13.54
CA PHE A 118 7.28 11.32 -13.52
C PHE A 118 6.74 11.04 -14.93
N TYR A 119 5.52 10.52 -15.01
CA TYR A 119 4.85 10.33 -16.28
C TYR A 119 3.98 11.53 -16.62
N PHE A 120 4.09 12.00 -17.86
CA PHE A 120 3.31 13.10 -18.39
C PHE A 120 2.65 12.74 -19.72
N GLY A 121 1.38 13.09 -19.90
CA GLY A 121 0.65 12.98 -21.16
C GLY A 121 -0.82 12.65 -20.97
N GLY A 122 -1.45 12.16 -22.03
CA GLY A 122 -2.90 11.96 -22.06
C GLY A 122 -3.40 10.63 -21.48
N ARG A 123 -2.69 9.53 -21.77
CA ARG A 123 -3.10 8.17 -21.33
C ARG A 123 -1.91 7.31 -20.95
N LEU A 124 -2.04 6.60 -19.83
CA LEU A 124 -1.04 5.63 -19.36
C LEU A 124 -1.74 4.35 -18.92
N LYS A 125 -1.44 3.23 -19.60
CA LYS A 125 -2.12 1.94 -19.36
C LYS A 125 -1.93 1.50 -17.91
N THR A 126 -3.01 1.15 -17.23
CA THR A 126 -2.94 0.49 -15.92
C THR A 126 -2.45 -0.94 -16.07
N HIS A 127 -1.77 -1.45 -15.05
CA HIS A 127 -1.35 -2.85 -15.01
C HIS A 127 -2.25 -3.68 -14.08
N SER A 128 -3.02 -3.05 -13.18
CA SER A 128 -3.96 -3.71 -12.27
C SER A 128 -5.36 -3.83 -12.88
N SER A 129 -5.97 -5.00 -12.68
CA SER A 129 -7.43 -5.24 -12.83
C SER A 129 -8.04 -5.56 -11.46
N GLY A 130 -7.35 -5.19 -10.38
CA GLY A 130 -7.68 -5.56 -9.01
C GLY A 130 -8.91 -4.86 -8.48
N GLU A 131 -9.34 -5.29 -7.29
CA GLU A 131 -10.55 -4.85 -6.60
C GLU A 131 -10.69 -3.33 -6.51
N TYR A 132 -9.60 -2.55 -6.51
CA TYR A 132 -9.60 -1.08 -6.39
C TYR A 132 -9.41 -0.31 -7.71
N GLY A 133 -9.40 -0.98 -8.86
CA GLY A 133 -9.31 -0.32 -10.17
C GLY A 133 -10.46 0.66 -10.43
N TYR A 134 -11.62 0.46 -9.78
CA TYR A 134 -12.77 1.36 -9.85
C TYR A 134 -12.52 2.74 -9.22
N LEU A 135 -11.48 2.90 -8.38
CA LEU A 135 -11.17 4.20 -7.77
C LEU A 135 -10.57 5.19 -8.77
N TYR A 136 -10.17 4.72 -9.96
CA TYR A 136 -9.51 5.53 -10.99
C TYR A 136 -10.44 5.65 -12.19
N ASN A 137 -11.26 6.71 -12.19
CA ASN A 137 -12.38 6.90 -13.12
C ASN A 137 -11.97 7.10 -14.59
N ASP A 138 -10.73 7.47 -14.86
CA ASP A 138 -10.23 7.74 -16.23
C ASP A 138 -9.51 6.54 -16.86
N GLY A 139 -9.41 5.42 -16.15
CA GLY A 139 -8.72 4.21 -16.59
C GLY A 139 -7.21 4.40 -16.81
N SER A 140 -6.61 5.47 -16.28
CA SER A 140 -5.18 5.75 -16.36
C SER A 140 -4.46 5.38 -15.06
N ASP A 141 -3.15 5.20 -15.15
CA ASP A 141 -2.29 4.97 -14.00
C ASP A 141 -2.32 6.13 -12.98
N ALA A 142 -2.29 5.80 -11.68
CA ALA A 142 -2.40 6.77 -10.60
C ALA A 142 -1.28 7.82 -10.57
N SER A 143 -0.13 7.52 -11.20
CA SER A 143 1.03 8.43 -11.30
C SER A 143 0.96 9.42 -12.45
N LEU A 144 -0.02 9.30 -13.37
CA LEU A 144 -0.07 10.09 -14.58
C LEU A 144 -0.40 11.55 -14.31
N VAL A 145 0.51 12.46 -14.69
CA VAL A 145 0.23 13.89 -14.77
C VAL A 145 -0.36 14.20 -16.15
N ASN A 146 -1.58 14.71 -16.17
CA ASN A 146 -2.32 15.00 -17.41
C ASN A 146 -2.84 16.44 -17.40
N ASP A 147 -2.31 17.27 -18.31
CA ASP A 147 -2.64 18.68 -18.43
C ASP A 147 -4.01 18.98 -19.05
N ALA A 148 -4.74 17.95 -19.50
CA ALA A 148 -6.12 18.08 -19.93
C ALA A 148 -7.08 18.36 -18.76
N PHE A 149 -6.68 18.07 -17.52
CA PHE A 149 -7.47 18.41 -16.34
C PHE A 149 -7.28 19.89 -15.94
N PRO A 150 -8.33 20.57 -15.44
CA PRO A 150 -8.17 21.94 -14.93
C PRO A 150 -7.17 22.01 -13.79
N ILE A 151 -6.29 23.01 -13.85
CA ILE A 151 -5.22 23.28 -12.88
C ILE A 151 -5.35 24.73 -12.42
N GLU A 152 -5.39 24.94 -11.11
CA GLU A 152 -5.39 26.26 -10.48
C GLU A 152 -4.14 26.41 -9.61
N PRO A 153 -3.51 27.60 -9.55
CA PRO A 153 -2.36 27.83 -8.68
C PRO A 153 -2.64 27.46 -7.21
N GLY A 154 -1.75 26.68 -6.62
CA GLY A 154 -1.82 26.27 -5.22
C GLY A 154 -0.43 26.22 -4.61
N SER A 155 -0.29 26.65 -3.36
CA SER A 155 0.91 26.39 -2.59
C SER A 155 1.02 24.88 -2.33
N ARG A 156 2.22 24.30 -2.37
CA ARG A 156 2.48 22.89 -2.01
C ARG A 156 1.97 22.42 -0.65
N HIS A 157 1.64 23.34 0.26
CA HIS A 157 1.04 23.02 1.56
C HIS A 157 -0.48 22.96 1.53
N TYR A 158 -1.12 23.45 0.47
CA TYR A 158 -2.56 23.35 0.30
C TYR A 158 -2.94 21.88 0.12
N TYR A 159 -4.06 21.48 0.73
CA TYR A 159 -4.72 20.21 0.49
C TYR A 159 -6.21 20.36 0.79
N ASP A 160 -7.00 19.47 0.20
CA ASP A 160 -8.41 19.27 0.53
C ASP A 160 -8.73 17.77 0.51
N GLU A 161 -10.01 17.42 0.63
CA GLU A 161 -10.49 16.04 0.71
C GLU A 161 -10.13 15.19 -0.51
N SER A 162 -9.84 15.81 -1.66
CA SER A 162 -9.45 15.08 -2.87
C SER A 162 -8.08 14.39 -2.75
N LEU A 163 -7.24 14.80 -1.79
CA LEU A 163 -5.93 14.20 -1.57
C LEU A 163 -5.98 12.84 -0.85
N GLY A 164 -7.13 12.44 -0.30
CA GLY A 164 -7.48 11.05 0.05
C GLY A 164 -6.41 10.15 0.72
N TYR A 165 -6.64 8.83 0.66
CA TYR A 165 -5.67 7.83 1.13
C TYR A 165 -4.84 7.21 -0.02
N TRP A 166 -5.45 7.06 -1.20
CA TRP A 166 -4.82 6.62 -2.44
C TRP A 166 -5.06 7.65 -3.54
N PRO A 167 -4.39 8.80 -3.47
CA PRO A 167 -4.63 9.88 -4.41
C PRO A 167 -4.14 9.54 -5.82
N SER A 168 -4.78 10.13 -6.82
CA SER A 168 -4.23 10.21 -8.18
C SER A 168 -4.34 11.65 -8.65
N PHE A 169 -3.47 12.05 -9.57
CA PHE A 169 -3.56 13.41 -10.15
C PHE A 169 -4.93 13.70 -10.79
N ALA A 170 -5.53 12.69 -11.42
CA ALA A 170 -6.84 12.79 -12.05
C ALA A 170 -7.97 13.10 -11.05
N THR A 171 -7.90 12.58 -9.83
CA THR A 171 -8.95 12.75 -8.81
C THR A 171 -8.81 14.03 -7.98
N LEU A 172 -7.68 14.73 -8.07
CA LEU A 172 -7.44 15.97 -7.32
C LEU A 172 -8.37 17.11 -7.78
N THR A 173 -8.71 18.03 -6.88
CA THR A 173 -9.29 19.33 -7.28
C THR A 173 -8.29 20.15 -8.11
N PRO A 174 -8.74 21.13 -8.91
CA PRO A 174 -7.83 21.96 -9.71
C PRO A 174 -6.72 22.62 -8.87
N ARG A 175 -7.05 23.08 -7.66
CA ARG A 175 -6.09 23.69 -6.74
C ARG A 175 -5.11 22.68 -6.12
N CYS A 176 -5.57 21.47 -5.80
CA CYS A 176 -4.69 20.38 -5.37
C CYS A 176 -3.73 19.93 -6.49
N ARG A 177 -4.16 19.94 -7.76
CA ARG A 177 -3.25 19.68 -8.89
C ARG A 177 -2.16 20.75 -8.98
N GLY A 178 -2.50 22.03 -8.82
CA GLY A 178 -1.51 23.10 -8.78
C GLY A 178 -0.55 22.99 -7.60
N ALA A 179 -1.04 22.63 -6.41
CA ALA A 179 -0.19 22.37 -5.23
C ALA A 179 0.77 21.19 -5.45
N TYR A 180 0.30 20.11 -6.08
CA TYR A 180 1.15 19.00 -6.48
C TYR A 180 2.22 19.42 -7.49
N LEU A 181 1.86 20.24 -8.50
CA LEU A 181 2.83 20.74 -9.48
C LEU A 181 3.84 21.71 -8.86
N ASP A 182 3.44 22.57 -7.92
CA ASP A 182 4.37 23.41 -7.14
C ASP A 182 5.36 22.55 -6.34
N TRP A 183 4.88 21.48 -5.69
CA TRP A 183 5.76 20.53 -5.01
C TRP A 183 6.69 19.81 -6.01
N LEU A 184 6.18 19.36 -7.16
CA LEU A 184 6.93 18.62 -8.17
C LEU A 184 8.02 19.48 -8.84
N ALA A 185 7.80 20.79 -8.96
CA ALA A 185 8.73 21.79 -9.46
C ALA A 185 9.84 22.17 -8.47
N SER A 186 9.66 21.82 -7.20
CA SER A 186 10.65 22.06 -6.14
C SER A 186 11.78 21.03 -6.11
N ASP A 187 12.63 21.13 -5.09
CA ASP A 187 13.63 20.12 -4.74
C ASP A 187 13.02 18.83 -4.14
N ARG A 188 11.69 18.77 -3.96
CA ARG A 188 10.93 17.65 -3.42
C ARG A 188 11.49 17.19 -2.06
N SER A 189 11.95 18.14 -1.25
CA SER A 189 12.58 17.89 0.06
C SER A 189 11.83 18.52 1.23
N ASP A 190 10.68 19.14 0.98
CA ASP A 190 9.81 19.71 2.01
C ASP A 190 9.05 18.62 2.78
N ALA A 191 9.55 18.24 3.96
CA ALA A 191 8.96 17.23 4.82
C ALA A 191 7.60 17.62 5.42
N ASN A 192 7.20 18.90 5.34
CA ASN A 192 5.93 19.39 5.87
C ASN A 192 4.81 19.41 4.80
N CYS A 193 5.11 19.03 3.56
CA CYS A 193 4.07 18.93 2.55
C CYS A 193 3.10 17.77 2.85
N PRO A 194 1.86 17.84 2.37
CA PRO A 194 0.94 16.71 2.43
C PRO A 194 1.54 15.46 1.75
N VAL A 195 1.67 14.36 2.50
CA VAL A 195 2.38 13.16 2.03
C VAL A 195 1.70 12.49 0.82
N GLY A 196 0.41 12.75 0.59
CA GLY A 196 -0.31 12.25 -0.59
C GLY A 196 0.35 12.68 -1.91
N TYR A 197 0.91 13.88 -1.98
CA TYR A 197 1.67 14.35 -3.14
C TYR A 197 2.92 13.52 -3.38
N VAL A 198 3.63 13.16 -2.31
CA VAL A 198 4.81 12.28 -2.36
C VAL A 198 4.41 10.90 -2.87
N PHE A 199 3.23 10.39 -2.49
CA PHE A 199 2.72 9.11 -2.97
C PHE A 199 2.41 9.12 -4.47
N ILE A 200 1.76 10.17 -5.02
CA ILE A 200 1.52 10.28 -6.48
C ILE A 200 2.83 10.19 -7.25
N TYR A 201 3.87 10.91 -6.79
CA TYR A 201 5.20 10.87 -7.38
C TYR A 201 5.85 9.48 -7.23
N PHE A 202 5.78 8.89 -6.04
CA PHE A 202 6.30 7.56 -5.75
C PHE A 202 5.66 6.48 -6.61
N TYR A 203 4.35 6.58 -6.93
CA TYR A 203 3.68 5.65 -7.85
C TYR A 203 4.34 5.63 -9.23
N GLY A 204 4.85 6.77 -9.70
CA GLY A 204 5.58 6.86 -10.97
C GLY A 204 6.93 6.16 -10.90
N LEU A 205 7.70 6.38 -9.84
CA LEU A 205 8.98 5.69 -9.59
C LEU A 205 8.75 4.16 -9.52
N GLU A 206 7.75 3.75 -8.75
CA GLU A 206 7.35 2.36 -8.55
C GLU A 206 6.92 1.70 -9.85
N ARG A 207 6.09 2.38 -10.66
CA ARG A 207 5.70 1.92 -12.00
C ARG A 207 6.92 1.72 -12.90
N ARG A 208 7.82 2.69 -12.93
CA ARG A 208 9.04 2.63 -13.75
C ARG A 208 9.81 1.35 -13.40
N ILE A 209 10.04 1.10 -12.12
CA ILE A 209 10.79 -0.08 -11.65
C ILE A 209 10.08 -1.41 -11.96
N LEU A 210 8.77 -1.51 -11.69
CA LEU A 210 8.07 -2.80 -11.65
C LEU A 210 7.39 -3.17 -12.98
N ALA A 211 6.82 -2.20 -13.68
CA ALA A 211 6.11 -2.43 -14.93
C ALA A 211 7.02 -2.26 -16.14
N ASP A 212 7.72 -1.12 -16.23
CA ASP A 212 8.58 -0.84 -17.40
C ASP A 212 9.91 -1.61 -17.28
N GLY A 213 10.47 -1.73 -16.07
CA GLY A 213 11.72 -2.44 -15.81
C GLY A 213 11.66 -3.95 -16.06
N THR A 214 10.49 -4.57 -15.91
CA THR A 214 10.29 -6.00 -16.22
C THR A 214 10.14 -6.28 -17.72
N GLN A 215 9.96 -5.24 -18.54
CA GLN A 215 9.87 -5.28 -20.01
C GLN A 215 11.17 -4.83 -20.71
N GLU A 216 12.32 -4.83 -20.00
CA GLU A 216 13.66 -4.52 -20.51
C GLU A 216 13.88 -3.08 -21.04
N ALA A 217 13.43 -2.04 -20.32
CA ALA A 217 13.59 -0.63 -20.75
C ALA A 217 14.28 0.32 -19.72
N ILE A 218 15.10 -0.20 -18.79
CA ILE A 218 15.80 0.61 -17.76
C ILE A 218 17.26 0.19 -17.64
N SER A 219 18.18 1.11 -17.92
CA SER A 219 19.63 0.92 -17.75
C SER A 219 20.00 0.74 -16.28
N ASP A 220 21.18 0.18 -16.02
CA ASP A 220 21.68 0.06 -14.63
C ASP A 220 21.86 1.44 -13.98
N ASP A 221 22.29 2.45 -14.73
CA ASP A 221 22.43 3.83 -14.23
C ASP A 221 21.08 4.43 -13.83
N GLU A 222 20.04 4.28 -14.67
CA GLU A 222 18.70 4.76 -14.33
C GLU A 222 18.12 4.01 -13.12
N PHE A 223 18.33 2.68 -13.06
CA PHE A 223 17.86 1.87 -11.93
C PHE A 223 18.53 2.28 -10.61
N LYS A 224 19.83 2.59 -10.65
CA LYS A 224 20.57 3.11 -9.50
C LYS A 224 20.10 4.50 -9.09
N ALA A 225 19.88 5.39 -10.05
CA ALA A 225 19.36 6.74 -9.78
C ALA A 225 17.96 6.71 -9.14
N LEU A 226 17.08 5.80 -9.59
CA LEU A 226 15.78 5.56 -8.97
C LEU A 226 15.90 5.05 -7.53
N PHE A 227 16.86 4.15 -7.26
CA PHE A 227 17.13 3.64 -5.92
C PHE A 227 17.60 4.75 -4.98
N GLU A 228 18.48 5.64 -5.45
CA GLU A 228 18.99 6.79 -4.70
C GLU A 228 17.87 7.80 -4.42
N GLU A 229 17.01 8.09 -5.39
CA GLU A 229 15.87 8.99 -5.21
C GLU A 229 14.86 8.44 -4.19
N ILE A 230 14.51 7.16 -4.27
CA ILE A 230 13.61 6.54 -3.27
C ILE A 230 14.26 6.55 -1.88
N SER A 231 15.57 6.30 -1.80
CA SER A 231 16.32 6.37 -0.55
C SER A 231 16.30 7.78 0.05
N ARG A 232 16.49 8.82 -0.79
CA ARG A 232 16.40 10.23 -0.39
C ARG A 232 15.00 10.57 0.14
N LEU A 233 13.95 10.24 -0.62
CA LEU A 233 12.56 10.47 -0.20
C LEU A 233 12.26 9.79 1.14
N ARG A 234 12.70 8.53 1.32
CA ARG A 234 12.49 7.79 2.58
C ARG A 234 13.10 8.52 3.78
N THR A 235 14.27 9.15 3.60
CA THR A 235 14.95 9.94 4.63
C THR A 235 14.21 11.24 4.94
N VAL A 236 13.79 11.97 3.89
CA VAL A 236 13.03 13.23 4.03
C VAL A 236 11.68 12.99 4.73
N PHE A 237 10.93 11.99 4.27
CA PHE A 237 9.56 11.71 4.73
C PHE A 237 9.50 10.59 5.79
N GLN A 238 10.59 10.39 6.54
CA GLN A 238 10.73 9.30 7.52
C GLN A 238 9.66 9.33 8.63
N ALA A 239 9.05 10.49 8.92
CA ALA A 239 8.00 10.64 9.91
C ALA A 239 6.69 9.93 9.48
N SER A 240 6.44 9.79 8.18
CA SER A 240 5.31 9.04 7.65
C SER A 240 5.57 7.54 7.72
N GLY A 241 4.89 6.87 8.65
CA GLY A 241 5.05 5.43 8.86
C GLY A 241 4.68 4.59 7.63
N SER A 242 3.61 4.97 6.91
CA SER A 242 3.17 4.30 5.68
C SER A 242 4.18 4.49 4.55
N PHE A 243 4.62 5.73 4.31
CA PHE A 243 5.59 6.01 3.24
C PHE A 243 6.91 5.29 3.50
N ARG A 244 7.42 5.38 4.75
CA ARG A 244 8.63 4.65 5.17
C ARG A 244 8.52 3.15 4.93
N HIS A 245 7.35 2.55 5.18
CA HIS A 245 7.11 1.14 4.93
C HIS A 245 7.18 0.79 3.42
N TYR A 246 6.40 1.47 2.58
CA TYR A 246 6.36 1.19 1.14
C TYR A 246 7.70 1.46 0.45
N ALA A 247 8.34 2.60 0.76
CA ALA A 247 9.65 2.94 0.22
C ALA A 247 10.70 1.90 0.63
N THR A 248 10.69 1.41 1.88
CA THR A 248 11.65 0.40 2.31
C THR A 248 11.41 -0.94 1.62
N GLN A 249 10.17 -1.41 1.54
CA GLN A 249 9.84 -2.65 0.81
C GLN A 249 10.25 -2.56 -0.67
N LEU A 250 10.09 -1.39 -1.31
CA LEU A 250 10.51 -1.21 -2.71
C LEU A 250 12.03 -1.26 -2.86
N LEU A 251 12.78 -0.58 -1.98
CA LEU A 251 14.25 -0.63 -1.98
C LEU A 251 14.76 -2.05 -1.78
N GLU A 252 14.18 -2.81 -0.86
CA GLU A 252 14.48 -4.22 -0.68
C GLU A 252 14.23 -5.04 -1.95
N MET A 253 13.07 -4.82 -2.56
CA MET A 253 12.69 -5.48 -3.81
C MET A 253 13.66 -5.15 -4.94
N MET A 254 14.11 -3.89 -5.06
CA MET A 254 15.10 -3.48 -6.06
C MET A 254 16.44 -4.20 -5.89
N ILE A 255 16.91 -4.39 -4.65
CA ILE A 255 18.13 -5.15 -4.35
C ILE A 255 17.95 -6.62 -4.73
N ILE A 256 16.78 -7.20 -4.46
CA ILE A 256 16.47 -8.59 -4.85
C ILE A 256 16.44 -8.75 -6.37
N LEU A 257 15.95 -7.74 -7.10
CA LEU A 257 15.88 -7.76 -8.56
C LEU A 257 17.27 -7.62 -9.23
N ARG A 258 18.16 -6.78 -8.70
CA ARG A 258 19.51 -6.55 -9.25
C ARG A 258 20.60 -6.60 -8.18
N PRO A 259 20.86 -7.77 -7.56
CA PRO A 259 21.77 -7.90 -6.41
C PRO A 259 23.25 -7.64 -6.73
N LYS A 260 23.64 -7.64 -8.01
CA LYS A 260 25.01 -7.29 -8.44
C LYS A 260 25.21 -5.77 -8.59
N LEU A 261 24.13 -5.03 -8.84
CA LEU A 261 24.15 -3.59 -9.07
C LEU A 261 24.00 -2.82 -7.77
N LEU A 262 23.07 -3.28 -6.93
CA LEU A 262 22.73 -2.66 -5.67
C LEU A 262 23.20 -3.52 -4.52
N SER A 263 23.77 -2.86 -3.52
CA SER A 263 24.08 -3.45 -2.24
C SER A 263 23.71 -2.46 -1.15
N ILE A 264 23.29 -2.99 -0.01
CA ILE A 264 23.21 -2.19 1.20
C ILE A 264 24.63 -2.12 1.76
N HIS A 265 25.20 -0.92 1.80
CA HIS A 265 26.61 -0.69 2.15
C HIS A 265 26.98 -1.09 3.58
N THR A 266 26.00 -1.41 4.43
CA THR A 266 26.23 -1.84 5.81
C THR A 266 25.38 -3.06 6.15
N GLU A 267 25.95 -4.15 6.64
CA GLU A 267 25.18 -5.31 7.15
C GLU A 267 24.10 -4.88 8.18
N ASN A 268 24.37 -3.82 8.95
CA ASN A 268 23.39 -3.23 9.86
C ASN A 268 22.13 -2.71 9.16
N GLU A 269 22.20 -2.17 7.95
CA GLU A 269 21.04 -1.67 7.22
C GLU A 269 20.14 -2.81 6.70
N TYR A 270 20.70 -3.98 6.39
CA TYR A 270 19.93 -5.20 6.08
C TYR A 270 19.01 -5.60 7.24
N PHE A 271 19.50 -5.43 8.47
CA PHE A 271 18.75 -5.74 9.69
C PHE A 271 17.96 -4.54 10.25
N SER A 272 18.28 -3.33 9.81
CA SER A 272 17.62 -2.08 10.25
C SER A 272 16.45 -1.66 9.35
N SER A 273 16.28 -2.27 8.18
CA SER A 273 15.22 -1.94 7.22
C SER A 273 13.81 -2.08 7.82
N ARG A 274 13.64 -2.84 8.92
CA ARG A 274 12.31 -3.18 9.47
C ARG A 274 11.36 -3.76 8.41
N SER A 275 11.92 -4.34 7.33
CA SER A 275 11.22 -4.95 6.21
C SER A 275 11.61 -6.43 6.07
N SER A 276 10.68 -7.24 5.60
CA SER A 276 10.74 -8.70 5.73
C SER A 276 11.40 -9.40 4.54
N LEU A 277 11.59 -8.75 3.39
CA LEU A 277 11.99 -9.43 2.16
C LEU A 277 13.47 -9.81 2.20
N LEU A 278 14.35 -8.85 2.47
CA LEU A 278 15.79 -9.10 2.58
C LEU A 278 16.12 -9.95 3.80
N PHE A 279 15.44 -9.74 4.92
CA PHE A 279 15.56 -10.62 6.08
C PHE A 279 15.26 -12.08 5.71
N ARG A 280 14.11 -12.35 5.07
CA ARG A 280 13.72 -13.71 4.69
C ARG A 280 14.70 -14.32 3.69
N LEU A 281 15.16 -13.54 2.71
CA LEU A 281 16.16 -13.98 1.74
C LEU A 281 17.51 -14.33 2.39
N ASN A 282 17.98 -13.48 3.29
CA ASN A 282 19.25 -13.69 3.99
C ASN A 282 19.15 -14.91 4.93
N LEU A 283 18.06 -15.02 5.70
CA LEU A 283 17.79 -16.18 6.55
C LEU A 283 17.78 -17.48 5.74
N ALA A 284 17.07 -17.49 4.61
CA ALA A 284 17.01 -18.63 3.71
C ALA A 284 18.40 -19.01 3.17
N THR A 285 19.21 -18.02 2.79
CA THR A 285 20.57 -18.22 2.28
C THR A 285 21.51 -18.79 3.34
N VAL A 286 21.49 -18.26 4.57
CA VAL A 286 22.30 -18.74 5.69
C VAL A 286 21.95 -20.20 6.02
N VAL A 287 20.66 -20.51 6.08
CA VAL A 287 20.18 -21.86 6.38
C VAL A 287 20.52 -22.86 5.28
N GLU A 288 20.37 -22.48 4.01
CA GLU A 288 20.73 -23.33 2.88
C GLU A 288 22.22 -23.69 2.87
N LYS A 289 23.09 -22.73 3.22
CA LYS A 289 24.53 -22.94 3.34
C LYS A 289 24.95 -23.70 4.61
N GLY A 290 24.02 -24.03 5.50
CA GLY A 290 24.31 -24.65 6.79
C GLY A 290 25.12 -23.77 7.73
N GLN A 291 25.10 -22.45 7.51
CA GLN A 291 25.83 -21.48 8.34
C GLN A 291 25.07 -21.18 9.64
N PRO A 292 25.77 -20.82 10.73
CA PRO A 292 25.12 -20.42 11.95
C PRO A 292 24.34 -19.10 11.76
N VAL A 293 23.12 -19.06 12.27
CA VAL A 293 22.33 -17.83 12.34
C VAL A 293 22.96 -16.91 13.39
N CYS A 294 23.59 -15.82 12.97
CA CYS A 294 24.24 -14.88 13.89
C CYS A 294 23.25 -14.09 14.76
N ALA A 295 23.76 -13.36 15.75
CA ALA A 295 22.95 -12.58 16.69
C ALA A 295 22.03 -11.54 16.01
N ASP A 296 22.52 -10.86 14.97
CA ASP A 296 21.75 -9.87 14.21
C ASP A 296 20.57 -10.49 13.48
N LEU A 297 20.82 -11.60 12.77
CA LEU A 297 19.81 -12.33 12.03
C LEU A 297 18.78 -12.99 12.98
N ALA A 298 19.22 -13.45 14.14
CA ALA A 298 18.34 -13.97 15.19
C ALA A 298 17.42 -12.87 15.77
N LEU A 299 17.96 -11.68 16.02
CA LEU A 299 17.17 -10.53 16.48
C LEU A 299 16.12 -10.11 15.46
N ALA A 300 16.53 -10.04 14.18
CA ALA A 300 15.62 -9.76 13.07
C ALA A 300 14.52 -10.83 12.98
N TRP A 301 14.86 -12.11 13.17
CA TRP A 301 13.88 -13.19 13.15
C TRP A 301 12.81 -13.02 14.22
N ILE A 302 13.17 -12.63 15.45
CA ILE A 302 12.19 -12.29 16.48
C ILE A 302 11.31 -11.11 16.05
N HIS A 303 11.92 -10.08 15.44
CA HIS A 303 11.21 -8.86 15.06
C HIS A 303 10.14 -9.09 14.01
N TYR A 304 10.39 -9.97 13.03
CA TYR A 304 9.48 -10.25 11.92
C TYR A 304 8.59 -11.48 12.12
N PHE A 305 8.70 -12.17 13.25
CA PHE A 305 7.91 -13.37 13.47
C PHE A 305 6.45 -13.03 13.76
N PRO A 306 5.47 -13.51 12.95
CA PRO A 306 4.07 -13.07 13.07
C PRO A 306 3.43 -13.35 14.42
N ASP A 307 3.79 -14.46 15.07
CA ASP A 307 3.17 -14.90 16.32
C ASP A 307 3.86 -14.33 17.57
N TYR A 308 4.81 -13.40 17.42
CA TYR A 308 5.50 -12.77 18.54
C TYR A 308 5.68 -11.28 18.32
N THR A 309 5.31 -10.48 19.32
CA THR A 309 5.58 -9.05 19.33
C THR A 309 6.39 -8.71 20.57
N LEU A 310 7.47 -7.96 20.37
CA LEU A 310 8.28 -7.44 21.47
C LEU A 310 7.41 -6.62 22.45
N ARG A 311 7.62 -6.84 23.74
CA ARG A 311 6.94 -6.08 24.79
C ARG A 311 7.33 -4.59 24.72
N THR A 312 6.48 -3.73 25.26
CA THR A 312 6.64 -2.26 25.22
C THR A 312 8.03 -1.75 25.62
N PRO A 313 8.68 -2.25 26.69
CA PRO A 313 10.04 -1.79 27.04
C PRO A 313 11.06 -2.08 25.94
N ALA A 314 11.06 -3.28 25.38
CA ALA A 314 11.96 -3.67 24.29
C ALA A 314 11.71 -2.86 23.00
N ARG A 315 10.46 -2.44 22.76
CA ARG A 315 10.10 -1.57 21.63
C ARG A 315 10.56 -0.12 21.82
N ARG A 316 10.42 0.44 23.03
CA ARG A 316 10.79 1.83 23.35
C ARG A 316 12.30 2.00 23.49
N CYS A 317 12.97 1.03 24.10
CA CYS A 317 14.42 1.00 24.29
C CYS A 317 15.07 0.00 23.32
N HIS A 318 14.78 0.17 22.02
CA HIS A 318 15.22 -0.79 20.99
C HIS A 318 16.73 -0.96 20.94
N ALA A 319 17.50 0.13 21.10
CA ALA A 319 18.96 0.09 21.08
C ALA A 319 19.52 -0.76 22.23
N ASP A 320 19.10 -0.49 23.47
CA ASP A 320 19.53 -1.23 24.65
C ASP A 320 19.10 -2.70 24.59
N PHE A 321 17.85 -2.95 24.18
CA PHE A 321 17.34 -4.31 23.99
C PHE A 321 18.16 -5.07 22.95
N SER A 322 18.47 -4.44 21.81
CA SER A 322 19.26 -5.05 20.74
C SER A 322 20.66 -5.41 21.23
N ALA A 323 21.33 -4.49 21.93
CA ALA A 323 22.67 -4.73 22.48
C ALA A 323 22.66 -5.89 23.48
N LEU A 324 21.72 -5.88 24.43
CA LEU A 324 21.60 -6.92 25.45
C LEU A 324 21.21 -8.28 24.86
N PHE A 325 20.32 -8.28 23.87
CA PHE A 325 19.93 -9.49 23.14
C PHE A 325 21.15 -10.12 22.46
N LYS A 326 21.90 -9.34 21.69
CA LYS A 326 23.08 -9.85 20.96
C LYS A 326 24.15 -10.38 21.91
N GLN A 327 24.40 -9.69 23.02
CA GLN A 327 25.34 -10.15 24.05
C GLN A 327 24.90 -11.50 24.64
N ARG A 328 23.65 -11.63 25.08
CA ARG A 328 23.14 -12.89 25.66
C ARG A 328 23.06 -14.02 24.65
N TYR A 329 22.70 -13.70 23.41
CA TYR A 329 22.67 -14.66 22.31
C TYR A 329 24.07 -15.26 22.09
N THR A 330 25.08 -14.41 21.98
CA THR A 330 26.48 -14.81 21.76
C THR A 330 27.01 -15.63 22.95
N GLN A 331 26.69 -15.24 24.18
CA GLN A 331 27.06 -16.01 25.38
C GLN A 331 26.46 -17.43 25.39
N LYS A 332 25.23 -17.59 24.87
CA LYS A 332 24.50 -18.87 24.90
C LYS A 332 24.80 -19.76 23.69
N TYR A 333 24.99 -19.18 22.52
CA TYR A 333 25.06 -19.90 21.24
C TYR A 333 26.38 -19.71 20.49
N GLY A 334 27.34 -18.94 21.04
CA GLY A 334 28.60 -18.62 20.36
C GLY A 334 28.33 -17.93 19.03
N ASP A 335 28.85 -18.51 17.96
CA ASP A 335 28.71 -18.00 16.58
C ASP A 335 27.26 -18.08 16.06
N GLY A 336 26.39 -18.88 16.69
CA GLY A 336 24.96 -18.90 16.42
C GLY A 336 24.34 -20.30 16.33
N ILE A 337 23.04 -20.32 16.03
CA ILE A 337 22.27 -21.57 15.91
C ILE A 337 22.31 -22.05 14.46
N VAL A 338 22.78 -23.28 14.25
CA VAL A 338 22.65 -23.96 12.94
C VAL A 338 21.24 -24.53 12.80
N VAL A 339 20.52 -24.08 11.78
CA VAL A 339 19.15 -24.50 11.48
C VAL A 339 19.17 -25.37 10.23
N LYS A 340 18.45 -26.51 10.25
CA LYS A 340 18.33 -27.38 9.08
C LYS A 340 17.31 -26.80 8.08
N PRO A 341 17.57 -26.87 6.76
CA PRO A 341 16.61 -26.50 5.73
C PRO A 341 15.25 -27.21 5.90
N ASN A 342 14.16 -26.47 5.77
CA ASN A 342 12.80 -27.00 5.81
C ASN A 342 12.22 -27.23 4.41
N LYS A 343 11.07 -27.91 4.33
CA LYS A 343 10.41 -28.23 3.06
C LYS A 343 9.68 -27.04 2.44
N THR A 344 9.22 -26.08 3.24
CA THR A 344 8.58 -24.86 2.73
C THR A 344 9.58 -24.07 1.91
N ARG A 345 9.18 -23.59 0.73
CA ARG A 345 10.03 -22.81 -0.15
C ARG A 345 9.80 -21.31 0.02
N LEU A 346 10.88 -20.56 -0.10
CA LEU A 346 10.85 -19.11 0.01
C LEU A 346 10.01 -18.53 -1.12
N TYR A 347 9.03 -17.73 -0.73
CA TYR A 347 8.20 -16.96 -1.63
C TYR A 347 8.28 -15.48 -1.27
N LEU A 348 8.89 -14.70 -2.17
CA LEU A 348 9.05 -13.26 -2.03
C LEU A 348 8.14 -12.55 -3.04
N SER A 349 7.35 -11.63 -2.53
CA SER A 349 6.50 -10.79 -3.34
C SER A 349 6.48 -9.36 -2.81
N TYR A 350 6.19 -8.43 -3.71
CA TYR A 350 6.08 -7.01 -3.43
C TYR A 350 4.70 -6.51 -3.84
N THR A 351 3.94 -5.99 -2.86
CA THR A 351 2.68 -5.31 -3.11
C THR A 351 2.94 -3.80 -3.28
N PRO A 352 2.66 -3.23 -4.47
CA PRO A 352 2.83 -1.81 -4.71
C PRO A 352 1.99 -0.91 -3.79
N ALA A 353 2.48 0.30 -3.56
CA ALA A 353 1.71 1.38 -2.97
C ALA A 353 0.66 1.92 -3.96
N SER A 354 0.97 1.90 -5.26
CA SER A 354 0.04 2.29 -6.32
C SER A 354 -1.07 1.26 -6.50
N GLY A 355 -2.33 1.69 -6.38
CA GLY A 355 -3.49 0.83 -6.64
C GLY A 355 -3.65 0.42 -8.12
N THR A 356 -2.86 1.00 -9.02
CA THR A 356 -2.91 0.74 -10.48
C THR A 356 -1.83 -0.23 -10.96
N LEU A 357 -0.98 -0.72 -10.05
CA LEU A 357 0.05 -1.73 -10.31
C LEU A 357 -0.33 -3.09 -9.73
N ARG A 358 0.24 -4.16 -10.28
CA ARG A 358 0.06 -5.53 -9.78
C ARG A 358 1.17 -5.91 -8.82
N GLU A 359 0.84 -6.83 -7.91
CA GLU A 359 1.84 -7.49 -7.08
C GLU A 359 2.93 -8.11 -7.96
N LEU A 360 4.18 -7.84 -7.62
CA LEU A 360 5.34 -8.42 -8.28
C LEU A 360 5.79 -9.65 -7.49
N HIS A 361 5.82 -10.80 -8.14
CA HIS A 361 6.39 -12.02 -7.57
C HIS A 361 7.81 -12.20 -8.08
N VAL A 362 8.77 -12.39 -7.17
CA VAL A 362 10.11 -12.83 -7.54
C VAL A 362 9.97 -14.19 -8.20
N LYS A 363 10.45 -14.34 -9.45
CA LYS A 363 10.39 -15.62 -10.18
C LYS A 363 11.01 -16.73 -9.33
N LYS A 364 10.53 -17.98 -9.52
CA LYS A 364 10.90 -19.22 -8.79
C LYS A 364 12.40 -19.61 -8.82
N GLN A 365 13.29 -18.74 -9.31
CA GLN A 365 14.71 -19.01 -9.48
C GLN A 365 15.47 -19.16 -8.15
N MET A 366 14.91 -18.70 -7.03
CA MET A 366 15.49 -18.93 -5.71
C MET A 366 14.83 -20.17 -5.07
N ASP A 367 15.24 -21.37 -5.48
CA ASP A 367 14.79 -22.62 -4.83
C ASP A 367 15.41 -22.76 -3.42
N LEU A 368 15.07 -21.82 -2.55
CA LEU A 368 15.58 -21.71 -1.18
C LEU A 368 14.51 -22.18 -0.18
N PRO A 369 14.92 -22.71 0.99
CA PRO A 369 14.01 -22.98 2.09
C PRO A 369 13.41 -21.65 2.61
N ASP A 370 12.26 -21.72 3.29
CA ASP A 370 11.71 -20.60 4.07
C ASP A 370 11.79 -20.93 5.56
N PRO A 371 12.90 -20.63 6.26
CA PRO A 371 13.04 -20.93 7.67
C PRO A 371 12.21 -19.99 8.54
N SER A 372 11.78 -18.83 8.01
CA SER A 372 11.11 -17.78 8.79
C SER A 372 9.82 -18.25 9.47
N VAL A 373 9.19 -19.29 8.91
CA VAL A 373 7.97 -19.93 9.43
C VAL A 373 8.21 -20.91 10.60
N LEU A 374 9.47 -21.21 10.96
CA LEU A 374 9.82 -22.23 11.95
C LEU A 374 9.65 -21.72 13.39
N LYS A 375 8.50 -22.04 14.00
CA LYS A 375 8.15 -21.64 15.38
C LYS A 375 9.12 -22.16 16.44
N ALA A 376 9.56 -23.41 16.30
CA ALA A 376 10.42 -24.07 17.30
C ALA A 376 11.78 -23.38 17.44
N THR A 377 12.32 -22.81 16.36
CA THR A 377 13.58 -22.07 16.41
C THR A 377 13.36 -20.72 17.08
N VAL A 378 12.32 -19.97 16.70
CA VAL A 378 11.99 -18.67 17.32
C VAL A 378 11.72 -18.80 18.81
N GLN A 379 11.08 -19.88 19.26
CA GLN A 379 10.83 -20.11 20.69
C GLN A 379 12.12 -20.18 21.51
N LYS A 380 13.25 -20.59 20.91
CA LYS A 380 14.57 -20.57 21.56
C LYS A 380 15.19 -19.18 21.64
N LEU A 381 14.74 -18.28 20.78
CA LEU A 381 15.22 -16.89 20.66
C LEU A 381 14.43 -15.94 21.57
N ILE A 382 13.17 -16.26 21.88
CA ILE A 382 12.33 -15.43 22.77
C ILE A 382 13.03 -15.29 24.15
N PRO A 383 13.32 -14.06 24.60
CA PRO A 383 14.03 -13.79 25.86
C PRO A 383 13.31 -14.23 27.12
#